data_AF-A0A969D0K5-F1
#
_entry.id   AF-A0A969D0K5-F1
#
_cell.length_a   1.000
_cell.length_b   1.000
_cell.length_c   1.000
_cell.angle_alpha   90.00
_cell.angle_beta   90.00
_cell.angle_gamma   90.00
#
_symmetry.space_group_name_H-M   'P 1'
#
loop_
_entity.id
_entity.type
_entity.pdbx_description
1 polymer ?
#
loop_
_entity_poly.entity_id
_entity_poly.type
_entity_poly.pdbx_seq_one_letter_code
_entity_poly.pdbx_strand_id
1 'polypeptide(L)'
;RAVHPLTHLWVKAGQEAGLTFNPDLNGETIEGVGVYQITTHRGLRMSASRAYLWPAQGRPNLRIETDALATRILFEGKRAVGIAYEQRGHRHQVRAGREVILAGGSINSPQLLQLSGVGPADVLHASNIEMVHESPAVGRNLQDHLCFDYVYRAKVPTLNNTLHPWWGKLLAGMQYVLTRKGPLSLSVNQGGGFFRVRPESPRPDIQLYFSPLTYEKAEPGVRKMTGTDPYPGFIMSVSPCRPTSRGHVQVQSTDPREAPAIHPNYLSTNHDVEELLAGARFLRRLARTPSMAAIIAEELKPGTPVDSDEACIADIRARCYSVFHPVSTCRMGPDVADNVVDHRLRVHGLGGLRVIDASIFPTVTSGNTNAPAIMVGEKGADLVLADAT
;
A
#
# COMPACT_ATOMS: atom_id res chain seq x y z
N ARG A 1 20.63 1.27 11.17
CA ARG A 1 20.32 2.65 11.67
C ARG A 1 19.72 2.51 13.05
N ALA A 2 19.95 3.46 13.97
CA ALA A 2 19.33 3.40 15.29
C ALA A 2 17.82 3.67 15.18
N VAL A 3 17.01 2.67 15.56
CA VAL A 3 15.57 2.80 15.80
C VAL A 3 15.32 3.22 17.25
N HIS A 4 14.07 3.51 17.60
CA HIS A 4 13.70 3.79 18.97
C HIS A 4 14.01 2.58 19.87
N PRO A 5 14.53 2.76 21.10
CA PRO A 5 14.87 1.64 21.99
C PRO A 5 13.72 0.66 22.24
N LEU A 6 12.48 1.16 22.30
CA LEU A 6 11.28 0.32 22.43
C LEU A 6 11.12 -0.70 21.30
N THR A 7 11.65 -0.43 20.12
CA THR A 7 11.62 -1.39 19.01
C THR A 7 12.43 -2.64 19.34
N HIS A 8 13.59 -2.51 20.00
CA HIS A 8 14.37 -3.67 20.43
C HIS A 8 13.67 -4.47 21.52
N LEU A 9 12.99 -3.79 22.44
CA LEU A 9 12.17 -4.44 23.46
C LEU A 9 10.98 -5.19 22.85
N TRP A 10 10.34 -4.60 21.84
CA TRP A 10 9.26 -5.24 21.09
C TRP A 10 9.75 -6.47 20.30
N VAL A 11 10.94 -6.41 19.68
CA VAL A 11 11.55 -7.59 19.03
C VAL A 11 11.80 -8.70 20.05
N LYS A 12 12.34 -8.37 21.23
CA LYS A 12 12.52 -9.33 22.31
C LYS A 12 11.19 -9.93 22.78
N ALA A 13 10.14 -9.12 22.89
CA ALA A 13 8.79 -9.60 23.19
C ALA A 13 8.28 -10.58 22.12
N GLY A 14 8.58 -10.34 20.84
CA GLY A 14 8.28 -11.29 19.77
C GLY A 14 8.95 -12.65 19.99
N GLN A 15 10.21 -12.65 20.46
CA GLN A 15 10.92 -13.87 20.84
C GLN A 15 10.32 -14.55 22.06
N GLU A 16 9.95 -13.80 23.09
CA GLU A 16 9.23 -14.30 24.27
C GLU A 16 7.86 -14.90 23.88
N ALA A 17 7.24 -14.42 22.80
CA ALA A 17 6.00 -14.93 22.24
C ALA A 17 6.19 -16.08 21.23
N GLY A 18 7.42 -16.59 21.07
CA GLY A 18 7.75 -17.77 20.26
C GLY A 18 8.18 -17.50 18.82
N LEU A 19 8.40 -16.24 18.42
CA LEU A 19 8.88 -15.91 17.08
C LEU A 19 10.42 -15.87 17.03
N THR A 20 11.00 -16.30 15.91
CA THR A 20 12.46 -16.23 15.73
C THR A 20 12.87 -14.79 15.40
N PHE A 21 14.01 -14.33 15.92
CA PHE A 21 14.58 -13.06 15.47
C PHE A 21 15.06 -13.19 14.02
N ASN A 22 14.57 -12.32 13.14
CA ASN A 22 14.97 -12.26 11.76
C ASN A 22 15.74 -10.94 11.51
N PRO A 23 17.05 -11.01 11.20
CA PRO A 23 17.85 -9.82 10.94
C PRO A 23 17.55 -9.17 9.58
N ASP A 24 16.91 -9.89 8.66
CA ASP A 24 16.57 -9.41 7.33
C ASP A 24 15.20 -9.93 6.87
N LEU A 25 14.16 -9.15 7.15
CA LEU A 25 12.77 -9.46 6.77
C LEU A 25 12.54 -9.44 5.24
N ASN A 26 13.55 -9.12 4.44
CA ASN A 26 13.54 -9.20 2.97
C ASN A 26 14.55 -10.24 2.43
N GLY A 27 15.15 -11.06 3.30
CA GLY A 27 16.14 -12.06 2.94
C GLY A 27 15.52 -13.36 2.42
N GLU A 28 16.27 -14.46 2.54
CA GLU A 28 15.84 -15.79 2.09
C GLU A 28 14.51 -16.25 2.71
N THR A 29 14.29 -15.88 3.99
CA THR A 29 13.02 -16.12 4.68
C THR A 29 12.53 -14.81 5.31
N ILE A 30 11.22 -14.59 5.24
CA ILE A 30 10.57 -13.40 5.81
C ILE A 30 10.03 -13.64 7.23
N GLU A 31 9.93 -14.90 7.65
CA GLU A 31 9.32 -15.30 8.92
C GLU A 31 10.17 -14.87 10.12
N GLY A 32 9.51 -14.47 11.21
CA GLY A 32 10.15 -13.98 12.43
C GLY A 32 9.88 -12.50 12.71
N VAL A 33 10.60 -11.94 13.67
CA VAL A 33 10.49 -10.55 14.12
C VAL A 33 11.81 -9.80 13.99
N GLY A 34 11.74 -8.54 13.62
CA GLY A 34 12.92 -7.73 13.39
C GLY A 34 12.63 -6.25 13.23
N VAL A 35 13.64 -5.53 12.72
CA VAL A 35 13.55 -4.11 12.42
C VAL A 35 13.25 -3.93 10.94
N TYR A 36 12.30 -3.06 10.61
CA TYR A 36 12.00 -2.79 9.22
C TYR A 36 13.11 -2.00 8.52
N GLN A 37 13.46 -2.47 7.33
CA GLN A 37 14.24 -1.69 6.37
C GLN A 37 13.32 -0.66 5.71
N ILE A 38 13.87 0.53 5.42
CA ILE A 38 13.11 1.65 4.87
C ILE A 38 13.81 2.22 3.63
N THR A 39 13.03 2.63 2.63
CA THR A 39 13.54 3.20 1.37
C THR A 39 14.04 4.63 1.57
N THR A 40 15.24 4.75 2.12
CA THR A 40 15.86 6.04 2.45
C THR A 40 17.36 6.02 2.17
N HIS A 41 17.90 7.18 1.79
CA HIS A 41 19.33 7.37 1.59
C HIS A 41 19.78 8.61 2.36
N ARG A 42 20.81 8.46 3.23
CA ARG A 42 21.35 9.55 4.08
C ARG A 42 20.26 10.38 4.82
N GLY A 43 19.26 9.70 5.37
CA GLY A 43 18.17 10.30 6.15
C GLY A 43 17.03 10.88 5.33
N LEU A 44 17.13 10.88 4.00
CA LEU A 44 16.09 11.37 3.09
C LEU A 44 15.31 10.20 2.48
N ARG A 45 14.02 10.42 2.20
CA ARG A 45 13.22 9.51 1.39
C ARG A 45 13.89 9.28 0.03
N MET A 46 14.00 8.02 -0.38
CA MET A 46 14.45 7.63 -1.72
C MET A 46 13.26 7.09 -2.51
N SER A 47 12.53 7.97 -3.19
CA SER A 47 11.39 7.60 -4.05
C SER A 47 11.86 7.11 -5.42
N ALA A 48 10.98 6.47 -6.19
CA ALA A 48 11.26 6.10 -7.58
C ALA A 48 11.62 7.35 -8.43
N SER A 49 10.92 8.48 -8.25
CA SER A 49 11.28 9.73 -8.94
C SER A 49 12.72 10.17 -8.62
N ARG A 50 13.14 10.10 -7.35
CA ARG A 50 14.49 10.50 -6.93
C ARG A 50 15.58 9.52 -7.38
N ALA A 51 15.25 8.23 -7.45
CA ALA A 51 16.18 7.18 -7.85
C ALA A 51 16.34 7.09 -9.38
N TYR A 52 15.26 7.26 -10.14
CA TYR A 52 15.24 7.00 -11.59
C TYR A 52 15.07 8.27 -12.44
N LEU A 53 14.09 9.12 -12.11
CA LEU A 53 13.76 10.28 -12.95
C LEU A 53 14.73 11.44 -12.76
N TRP A 54 15.09 11.78 -11.52
CA TRP A 54 15.99 12.90 -11.22
C TRP A 54 17.36 12.78 -11.89
N PRO A 55 18.02 11.60 -11.90
CA PRO A 55 19.28 11.45 -12.64
C PRO A 55 19.10 11.50 -14.17
N ALA A 56 17.90 11.19 -14.68
CA ALA A 56 17.61 11.12 -16.11
C ALA A 56 17.00 12.40 -16.69
N GLN A 57 16.54 13.35 -15.86
CA GLN A 57 15.75 14.51 -16.28
C GLN A 57 16.44 15.44 -17.30
N GLY A 58 17.78 15.44 -17.35
CA GLY A 58 18.55 16.24 -18.29
C GLY A 58 18.75 15.61 -19.67
N ARG A 59 18.27 14.38 -19.88
CA ARG A 59 18.45 13.68 -21.17
C ARG A 59 17.50 14.28 -22.22
N PRO A 60 17.98 14.56 -23.45
CA PRO A 60 17.17 15.22 -24.48
C PRO A 60 16.00 14.36 -24.99
N ASN A 61 16.02 13.05 -24.73
CA ASN A 61 15.00 12.09 -25.11
C ASN A 61 13.98 11.79 -23.99
N LEU A 62 13.99 12.54 -22.88
CA LEU A 62 13.00 12.41 -21.81
C LEU A 62 12.31 13.76 -21.58
N ARG A 63 10.98 13.75 -21.65
CA ARG A 63 10.13 14.90 -21.30
C ARG A 63 9.23 14.50 -20.14
N ILE A 64 9.23 15.29 -19.07
CA ILE A 64 8.40 15.08 -17.89
C ILE A 64 7.39 16.22 -17.81
N GLU A 65 6.10 15.87 -17.89
CA GLU A 65 4.99 16.81 -17.72
C GLU A 65 4.36 16.60 -16.34
N THR A 66 4.29 17.66 -15.54
CA THR A 66 3.59 17.66 -14.24
C THR A 66 2.28 18.41 -14.35
N ASP A 67 1.40 18.21 -13.35
CA ASP A 67 0.07 18.85 -13.31
C ASP A 67 -0.75 18.56 -14.58
N ALA A 68 -0.52 17.38 -15.17
CA ALA A 68 -1.08 16.90 -16.42
C ALA A 68 -1.91 15.64 -16.17
N LEU A 69 -3.22 15.80 -15.97
CA LEU A 69 -4.15 14.70 -15.73
C LEU A 69 -4.47 14.00 -17.05
N ALA A 70 -4.02 12.76 -17.23
CA ALA A 70 -4.45 11.93 -18.37
C ALA A 70 -5.97 11.69 -18.28
N THR A 71 -6.69 12.00 -19.34
CA THR A 71 -8.17 11.96 -19.36
C THR A 71 -8.71 10.85 -20.24
N ARG A 72 -7.98 10.46 -21.29
CA ARG A 72 -8.38 9.40 -22.23
C ARG A 72 -7.18 8.85 -23.01
N ILE A 73 -7.22 7.57 -23.36
CA ILE A 73 -6.33 6.92 -24.34
C ILE A 73 -6.94 7.10 -25.74
N LEU A 74 -6.12 7.52 -26.69
CA LEU A 74 -6.54 7.72 -28.08
C LEU A 74 -6.35 6.41 -28.85
N PHE A 75 -7.38 5.97 -29.57
CA PHE A 75 -7.38 4.74 -30.35
C PHE A 75 -7.60 4.99 -31.84
N GLU A 76 -6.92 4.20 -32.68
CA GLU A 76 -7.23 4.01 -34.09
C GLU A 76 -7.57 2.53 -34.29
N GLY A 77 -8.86 2.23 -34.43
CA GLY A 77 -9.37 0.86 -34.36
C GLY A 77 -9.03 0.21 -33.01
N LYS A 78 -8.24 -0.88 -33.05
CA LYS A 78 -7.81 -1.63 -31.86
C LYS A 78 -6.39 -1.29 -31.41
N ARG A 79 -5.80 -0.19 -31.87
CA ARG A 79 -4.44 0.23 -31.49
C ARG A 79 -4.47 1.54 -30.72
N ALA A 80 -3.83 1.58 -29.55
CA ALA A 80 -3.59 2.82 -28.83
C ALA A 80 -2.50 3.63 -29.55
N VAL A 81 -2.77 4.90 -29.82
CA VAL A 81 -1.90 5.80 -30.60
C VAL A 81 -1.50 7.06 -29.85
N GLY A 82 -1.95 7.24 -28.61
CA GLY A 82 -1.65 8.43 -27.82
C GLY A 82 -2.52 8.57 -26.58
N ILE A 83 -2.41 9.72 -25.92
CA ILE A 83 -3.26 10.12 -24.80
C ILE A 83 -3.75 11.54 -24.98
N ALA A 84 -4.95 11.82 -24.49
CA ALA A 84 -5.42 13.14 -24.17
C ALA A 84 -5.17 13.41 -22.68
N TYR A 85 -4.80 14.65 -22.36
CA TYR A 85 -4.59 15.07 -20.98
C TYR A 85 -5.00 16.53 -20.78
N GLU A 86 -5.28 16.90 -19.54
CA GLU A 86 -5.56 18.27 -19.14
C GLU A 86 -4.45 18.81 -18.26
N GLN A 87 -3.94 19.99 -18.61
CA GLN A 87 -2.85 20.64 -17.91
C GLN A 87 -3.16 22.14 -17.81
N ARG A 88 -3.15 22.68 -16.58
CA ARG A 88 -3.42 24.11 -16.31
C ARG A 88 -4.72 24.62 -16.95
N GLY A 89 -5.76 23.79 -16.98
CA GLY A 89 -7.06 24.14 -17.57
C GLY A 89 -7.17 23.98 -19.10
N HIS A 90 -6.09 23.57 -19.78
CA HIS A 90 -6.08 23.35 -21.22
C HIS A 90 -6.05 21.86 -21.56
N ARG A 91 -6.73 21.48 -22.65
CA ARG A 91 -6.73 20.13 -23.21
C ARG A 91 -5.59 19.98 -24.21
N HIS A 92 -4.85 18.89 -24.07
CA HIS A 92 -3.73 18.53 -24.92
C HIS A 92 -3.90 17.11 -25.42
N GLN A 93 -3.26 16.80 -26.54
CA GLN A 93 -3.12 15.45 -27.06
C GLN A 93 -1.68 15.21 -27.47
N VAL A 94 -1.17 14.02 -27.19
CA VAL A 94 0.14 13.57 -27.63
C VAL A 94 0.02 12.18 -28.23
N ARG A 95 0.72 11.95 -29.35
CA ARG A 95 0.75 10.67 -30.04
C ARG A 95 2.00 9.87 -29.67
N ALA A 96 1.83 8.56 -29.54
CA ALA A 96 2.91 7.62 -29.27
C ALA A 96 3.31 6.92 -30.57
N GLY A 97 4.57 7.03 -30.97
CA GLY A 97 5.09 6.34 -32.16
C GLY A 97 5.17 4.82 -32.00
N ARG A 98 5.24 4.32 -30.76
CA ARG A 98 5.38 2.88 -30.46
C ARG A 98 4.25 2.36 -29.58
N GLU A 99 4.21 2.78 -28.32
CA GLU A 99 3.31 2.25 -27.32
C GLU A 99 2.89 3.33 -26.31
N VAL A 100 1.68 3.19 -25.76
CA VAL A 100 1.22 3.88 -24.55
C VAL A 100 1.38 2.93 -23.36
N ILE A 101 1.97 3.42 -22.27
CA ILE A 101 2.19 2.65 -21.04
C ILE A 101 1.43 3.32 -19.90
N LEU A 102 0.50 2.57 -19.29
CA LEU A 102 -0.20 3.00 -18.10
C LEU A 102 0.62 2.64 -16.86
N ALA A 103 0.81 3.63 -15.99
CA ALA A 103 1.45 3.47 -14.68
C ALA A 103 0.70 4.30 -13.61
N GLY A 104 -0.64 4.35 -13.72
CA GLY A 104 -1.52 5.09 -12.82
C GLY A 104 -1.78 4.39 -11.49
N GLY A 105 -1.32 3.15 -11.33
CA GLY A 105 -1.57 2.33 -10.16
C GLY A 105 -2.97 1.72 -10.16
N SER A 106 -3.29 1.01 -9.08
CA SER A 106 -4.46 0.12 -9.01
C SER A 106 -5.81 0.80 -8.90
N ILE A 107 -5.83 2.13 -8.84
CA ILE A 107 -7.06 2.92 -8.89
C ILE A 107 -7.17 3.63 -10.24
N ASN A 108 -6.13 4.36 -10.66
CA ASN A 108 -6.24 5.25 -11.82
C ASN A 108 -6.01 4.53 -13.16
N SER A 109 -5.22 3.46 -13.21
CA SER A 109 -5.06 2.67 -14.44
C SER A 109 -6.37 2.02 -14.93
N PRO A 110 -7.14 1.29 -14.09
CA PRO A 110 -8.43 0.77 -14.53
C PRO A 110 -9.45 1.89 -14.80
N GLN A 111 -9.42 2.99 -14.04
CA GLN A 111 -10.28 4.15 -14.31
C GLN A 111 -10.00 4.74 -15.70
N LEU A 112 -8.73 4.97 -16.05
CA LEU A 112 -8.36 5.53 -17.35
C LEU A 112 -8.70 4.58 -18.50
N LEU A 113 -8.53 3.27 -18.32
CA LEU A 113 -9.01 2.27 -19.29
C LEU A 113 -10.52 2.38 -19.50
N GLN A 114 -11.31 2.41 -18.42
CA GLN A 114 -12.77 2.53 -18.48
C GLN A 114 -13.20 3.85 -19.13
N LEU A 115 -12.63 5.00 -18.75
CA LEU A 115 -12.87 6.32 -19.38
C LEU A 115 -12.52 6.36 -20.88
N SER A 116 -11.68 5.42 -21.32
CA SER A 116 -11.26 5.26 -22.72
C SER A 116 -12.03 4.19 -23.48
N GLY A 117 -13.14 3.69 -22.89
CA GLY A 117 -13.99 2.68 -23.53
C GLY A 117 -13.43 1.26 -23.45
N VAL A 118 -12.49 0.98 -22.55
CA VAL A 118 -11.91 -0.36 -22.33
C VAL A 118 -12.30 -0.86 -20.95
N GLY A 119 -13.24 -1.81 -20.89
CA GLY A 119 -13.70 -2.34 -19.61
C GLY A 119 -14.97 -3.18 -19.70
N PRO A 120 -15.62 -3.46 -18.56
CA PRO A 120 -16.86 -4.24 -18.51
C PRO A 120 -18.00 -3.49 -19.21
N ALA A 121 -18.73 -4.18 -20.10
CA ALA A 121 -19.77 -3.56 -20.92
C ALA A 121 -20.88 -2.91 -20.06
N ASP A 122 -21.27 -3.55 -18.96
CA ASP A 122 -22.25 -3.04 -17.99
C ASP A 122 -21.80 -1.70 -17.37
N VAL A 123 -20.53 -1.59 -16.98
CA VAL A 123 -19.95 -0.39 -16.37
C VAL A 123 -19.88 0.76 -17.37
N LEU A 124 -19.42 0.48 -18.59
CA LEU A 124 -19.29 1.49 -19.64
C LEU A 124 -20.66 2.03 -20.07
N HIS A 125 -21.64 1.14 -20.27
CA HIS A 125 -23.00 1.52 -20.62
C HIS A 125 -23.67 2.33 -19.51
N ALA A 126 -23.56 1.92 -18.25
CA ALA A 126 -24.13 2.64 -17.11
C ALA A 126 -23.55 4.06 -16.97
N SER A 127 -22.30 4.27 -17.40
CA SER A 127 -21.61 5.57 -17.34
C SER A 127 -21.69 6.39 -18.63
N ASN A 128 -22.45 5.93 -19.64
CA ASN A 128 -22.55 6.55 -20.97
C ASN A 128 -21.20 6.70 -21.68
N ILE A 129 -20.31 5.71 -21.55
CA ILE A 129 -19.03 5.67 -22.25
C ILE A 129 -19.14 4.76 -23.47
N GLU A 130 -18.74 5.27 -24.62
CA GLU A 130 -18.66 4.48 -25.85
C GLU A 130 -17.60 3.38 -25.70
N MET A 131 -17.99 2.14 -25.97
CA MET A 131 -17.10 0.99 -25.84
C MET A 131 -16.19 0.86 -27.06
N VAL A 132 -14.88 0.90 -26.79
CA VAL A 132 -13.81 0.58 -27.75
C VAL A 132 -13.49 -0.91 -27.70
N HIS A 133 -13.42 -1.50 -26.51
CA HIS A 133 -13.13 -2.92 -26.32
C HIS A 133 -13.73 -3.45 -25.02
N GLU A 134 -14.50 -4.53 -25.14
CA GLU A 134 -14.96 -5.27 -23.97
C GLU A 134 -13.78 -5.96 -23.27
N SER A 135 -13.58 -5.62 -21.99
CA SER A 135 -12.58 -6.24 -21.13
C SER A 135 -13.16 -6.38 -19.71
N PRO A 136 -13.88 -7.48 -19.43
CA PRO A 136 -14.68 -7.63 -18.21
C PRO A 136 -13.82 -7.67 -16.92
N ALA A 137 -12.53 -7.96 -17.03
CA ALA A 137 -11.59 -7.99 -15.92
C ALA A 137 -11.12 -6.60 -15.45
N VAL A 138 -11.26 -5.54 -16.27
CA VAL A 138 -10.76 -4.20 -15.92
C VAL A 138 -11.49 -3.64 -14.70
N GLY A 139 -10.72 -3.30 -13.68
CA GLY A 139 -11.22 -2.79 -12.41
C GLY A 139 -11.72 -3.88 -11.46
N ARG A 140 -11.73 -5.16 -11.85
CA ARG A 140 -12.14 -6.27 -10.97
C ARG A 140 -10.97 -6.77 -10.13
N ASN A 141 -11.24 -7.69 -9.20
CA ASN A 141 -10.21 -8.36 -8.40
C ASN A 141 -9.34 -7.40 -7.56
N LEU A 142 -9.87 -6.24 -7.16
CA LEU A 142 -9.19 -5.33 -6.23
C LEU A 142 -8.86 -6.10 -4.95
N GLN A 143 -7.59 -6.07 -4.58
CA GLN A 143 -7.08 -6.65 -3.34
C GLN A 143 -6.28 -5.57 -2.62
N ASP A 144 -6.31 -5.61 -1.28
CA ASP A 144 -5.56 -4.70 -0.44
C ASP A 144 -5.37 -5.36 0.93
N HIS A 145 -4.37 -4.89 1.66
CA HIS A 145 -4.08 -5.30 3.02
C HIS A 145 -4.90 -4.49 4.02
N LEU A 146 -5.56 -5.18 4.94
CA LEU A 146 -6.23 -4.57 6.09
C LEU A 146 -5.35 -4.63 7.32
N CYS A 147 -5.33 -3.54 8.08
CA CYS A 147 -4.65 -3.47 9.35
C CYS A 147 -5.65 -3.34 10.50
N PHE A 148 -5.35 -4.06 11.57
CA PHE A 148 -5.98 -3.92 12.87
C PHE A 148 -4.91 -3.63 13.92
N ASP A 149 -5.17 -2.69 14.81
CA ASP A 149 -4.20 -2.25 15.82
C ASP A 149 -4.78 -2.18 17.23
N TYR A 150 -3.89 -2.38 18.20
CA TYR A 150 -4.10 -2.00 19.59
C TYR A 150 -3.19 -0.81 19.92
N VAL A 151 -3.74 0.12 20.68
CA VAL A 151 -3.04 1.34 21.11
C VAL A 151 -2.81 1.27 22.60
N TYR A 152 -1.57 1.49 23.04
CA TYR A 152 -1.18 1.38 24.44
C TYR A 152 -0.59 2.68 24.95
N ARG A 153 -0.93 3.04 26.19
CA ARG A 153 -0.20 4.03 26.98
C ARG A 153 1.05 3.35 27.57
N ALA A 154 2.18 4.01 27.49
CA ALA A 154 3.44 3.51 28.02
C ALA A 154 3.78 4.15 29.37
N LYS A 155 4.44 3.38 30.25
CA LYS A 155 5.06 3.83 31.51
C LYS A 155 6.38 4.57 31.29
N VAL A 156 6.94 4.45 30.09
CA VAL A 156 8.26 4.97 29.71
C VAL A 156 8.13 5.96 28.55
N PRO A 157 9.10 6.88 28.36
CA PRO A 157 9.06 7.81 27.25
C PRO A 157 9.01 7.13 25.88
N THR A 158 8.22 7.70 24.97
CA THR A 158 8.12 7.27 23.57
C THR A 158 8.40 8.45 22.64
N LEU A 159 8.26 8.26 21.32
CA LEU A 159 8.39 9.37 20.37
C LEU A 159 7.34 10.47 20.60
N ASN A 160 6.21 10.17 21.26
CA ASN A 160 5.24 11.19 21.66
C ASN A 160 5.88 12.27 22.55
N ASN A 161 6.72 11.90 23.52
CA ASN A 161 7.39 12.87 24.41
C ASN A 161 8.31 13.82 23.65
N THR A 162 8.85 13.37 22.50
CA THR A 162 9.74 14.18 21.65
C THR A 162 8.94 15.00 20.63
N LEU A 163 7.91 14.41 20.03
CA LEU A 163 7.22 14.95 18.87
C LEU A 163 5.90 15.64 19.19
N HIS A 164 5.36 15.52 20.41
CA HIS A 164 4.15 16.23 20.82
C HIS A 164 4.41 17.73 21.08
N PRO A 165 5.32 18.11 22.00
CA PRO A 165 5.53 19.53 22.31
C PRO A 165 6.13 20.29 21.12
N TRP A 166 5.71 21.55 20.93
CA TRP A 166 6.19 22.37 19.82
C TRP A 166 7.72 22.57 19.85
N TRP A 167 8.31 22.73 21.03
CA TRP A 167 9.76 22.85 21.20
C TRP A 167 10.47 21.54 20.84
N GLY A 168 9.86 20.39 21.11
CA GLY A 168 10.43 19.08 20.78
C GLY A 168 10.44 18.84 19.28
N LYS A 169 9.36 19.25 18.58
CA LYS A 169 9.31 19.30 17.11
C LYS A 169 10.40 20.20 16.54
N LEU A 170 10.63 21.38 17.13
CA LEU A 170 11.67 22.30 16.71
C LEU A 170 13.07 21.65 16.86
N LEU A 171 13.37 21.05 18.01
CA LEU A 171 14.64 20.35 18.24
C LEU A 171 14.85 19.17 17.29
N ALA A 172 13.81 18.34 17.07
CA ALA A 172 13.86 17.24 16.12
C ALA A 172 14.07 17.74 14.68
N GLY A 173 13.44 18.86 14.32
CA GLY A 173 13.64 19.56 13.05
C GLY A 173 15.08 20.05 12.87
N MET A 174 15.63 20.73 13.88
CA MET A 174 17.02 21.20 13.89
C MET A 174 18.00 20.03 13.76
N GLN A 175 17.82 18.96 14.56
CA GLN A 175 18.64 17.76 14.46
C GLN A 175 18.61 17.16 13.05
N TYR A 176 17.41 17.06 12.46
CA TYR A 176 17.24 16.52 11.12
C TYR A 176 17.89 17.39 10.04
N VAL A 177 17.73 18.71 10.10
CA VAL A 177 18.35 19.63 9.13
C VAL A 177 19.88 19.57 9.22
N LEU A 178 20.43 19.59 10.44
CA LEU A 178 21.87 19.63 10.66
C LEU A 178 22.56 18.29 10.40
N THR A 179 21.91 17.17 10.75
CA THR A 179 22.59 15.85 10.78
C THR A 179 21.92 14.78 9.94
N ARG A 180 20.70 15.01 9.44
CA ARG A 180 19.85 14.01 8.76
C ARG A 180 19.61 12.75 9.59
N LYS A 181 19.65 12.89 10.92
CA LYS A 181 19.38 11.84 11.91
C LYS A 181 18.17 12.24 12.76
N GLY A 182 17.82 11.37 13.70
CA GLY A 182 16.73 11.58 14.64
C GLY A 182 15.38 11.06 14.11
N PRO A 183 14.30 11.27 14.88
CA PRO A 183 12.98 10.68 14.61
C PRO A 183 12.44 10.98 13.20
N LEU A 184 12.71 12.18 12.67
CA LEU A 184 12.23 12.60 11.35
C LEU A 184 12.94 11.91 10.16
N SER A 185 14.00 11.14 10.43
CA SER A 185 14.73 10.34 9.43
C SER A 185 14.30 8.87 9.38
N LEU A 186 13.33 8.49 10.21
CA LEU A 186 12.82 7.12 10.37
C LEU A 186 11.38 7.00 9.86
N SER A 187 10.95 5.75 9.64
CA SER A 187 9.54 5.43 9.41
C SER A 187 8.77 5.46 10.74
N VAL A 188 7.45 5.65 10.65
CA VAL A 188 6.50 5.50 11.77
C VAL A 188 6.56 4.08 12.31
N ASN A 189 6.38 3.08 11.44
CA ASN A 189 6.61 1.68 11.78
C ASN A 189 8.11 1.39 11.73
N GLN A 190 8.67 0.97 12.87
CA GLN A 190 10.10 0.71 13.02
C GLN A 190 10.41 -0.77 13.27
N GLY A 191 9.53 -1.46 13.98
CA GLY A 191 9.59 -2.91 14.16
C GLY A 191 8.50 -3.61 13.37
N GLY A 192 8.73 -4.89 13.07
CA GLY A 192 7.72 -5.73 12.45
C GLY A 192 8.18 -7.16 12.33
N GLY A 193 7.47 -7.92 11.51
CA GLY A 193 7.73 -9.33 11.36
C GLY A 193 6.62 -10.03 10.61
N PHE A 194 6.79 -11.33 10.41
CA PHE A 194 5.81 -12.18 9.79
C PHE A 194 5.70 -13.49 10.57
N PHE A 195 4.49 -13.99 10.73
CA PHE A 195 4.27 -15.30 11.36
C PHE A 195 3.12 -16.05 10.71
N ARG A 196 3.11 -17.36 10.92
CA ARG A 196 2.00 -18.23 10.52
C ARG A 196 0.96 -18.28 11.61
N VAL A 197 -0.28 -18.01 11.26
CA VAL A 197 -1.40 -18.26 12.18
C VAL A 197 -1.65 -19.76 12.28
N ARG A 198 -1.52 -20.44 11.14
CA ARG A 198 -1.79 -21.86 10.99
C ARG A 198 -0.48 -22.62 10.73
N PRO A 199 -0.11 -23.63 11.53
CA PRO A 199 1.14 -24.37 11.34
C PRO A 199 1.30 -24.99 9.94
N GLU A 200 0.19 -25.36 9.31
CA GLU A 200 0.13 -25.94 7.97
C GLU A 200 0.33 -24.93 6.84
N SER A 201 0.27 -23.62 7.11
CA SER A 201 0.47 -22.60 6.09
C SER A 201 1.87 -22.73 5.47
N PRO A 202 2.00 -22.76 4.14
CA PRO A 202 3.29 -22.94 3.49
C PRO A 202 4.21 -21.71 3.63
N ARG A 203 3.65 -20.56 4.03
CA ARG A 203 4.32 -19.27 4.18
C ARG A 203 3.62 -18.46 5.29
N PRO A 204 4.25 -17.41 5.85
CA PRO A 204 3.60 -16.55 6.84
C PRO A 204 2.30 -15.91 6.34
N ASP A 205 1.32 -15.80 7.23
CA ASP A 205 -0.04 -15.33 6.93
C ASP A 205 -0.28 -13.92 7.48
N ILE A 206 0.41 -13.54 8.55
CA ILE A 206 0.24 -12.26 9.21
C ILE A 206 1.55 -11.49 9.17
N GLN A 207 1.45 -10.21 8.85
CA GLN A 207 2.48 -9.21 9.03
C GLN A 207 2.22 -8.40 10.30
N LEU A 208 3.28 -8.18 11.08
CA LEU A 208 3.28 -7.40 12.32
C LEU A 208 3.86 -6.01 12.08
N TYR A 209 3.34 -5.02 12.81
CA TYR A 209 3.86 -3.66 12.82
C TYR A 209 4.00 -3.14 14.24
N PHE A 210 5.09 -2.42 14.49
CA PHE A 210 5.33 -1.71 15.74
C PHE A 210 5.74 -0.26 15.47
N SER A 211 4.95 0.66 16.03
CA SER A 211 5.20 2.09 16.02
C SER A 211 5.45 2.58 17.45
N PRO A 212 6.63 3.14 17.78
CA PRO A 212 6.92 3.72 19.09
C PRO A 212 6.29 5.11 19.27
N LEU A 213 5.20 5.40 18.55
CA LEU A 213 4.34 6.56 18.73
C LEU A 213 2.87 6.20 18.57
N THR A 214 2.00 6.99 19.21
CA THR A 214 0.57 7.09 18.90
C THR A 214 0.25 8.44 18.27
N TYR A 215 -0.85 8.50 17.52
CA TYR A 215 -1.34 9.73 16.91
C TYR A 215 -2.86 9.67 16.72
N GLU A 216 -3.51 10.83 16.71
CA GLU A 216 -4.91 10.95 16.29
C GLU A 216 -4.99 10.60 14.81
N LYS A 217 -5.67 9.51 14.45
CA LYS A 217 -5.99 9.24 13.05
C LYS A 217 -6.87 10.39 12.54
N ALA A 218 -6.50 10.99 11.40
CA ALA A 218 -7.31 12.01 10.77
C ALA A 218 -8.68 11.41 10.38
N GLU A 219 -9.75 12.16 10.61
CA GLU A 219 -11.07 11.77 10.12
C GLU A 219 -11.07 11.69 8.59
N PRO A 220 -11.78 10.72 7.98
CA PRO A 220 -11.92 10.66 6.53
C PRO A 220 -12.36 12.01 5.95
N GLY A 221 -11.61 12.55 4.98
CA GLY A 221 -11.90 13.84 4.36
C GLY A 221 -11.35 15.08 5.09
N VAL A 222 -10.82 14.94 6.30
CA VAL A 222 -10.23 16.06 7.05
C VAL A 222 -8.71 16.04 6.93
N ARG A 223 -8.14 17.06 6.28
CA ARG A 223 -6.68 17.22 6.15
C ARG A 223 -6.07 17.85 7.40
N LYS A 224 -6.36 17.29 8.60
CA LYS A 224 -5.70 17.71 9.84
C LYS A 224 -4.29 17.10 9.83
N MET A 225 -3.28 17.91 10.12
CA MET A 225 -1.94 17.40 10.35
C MET A 225 -2.01 16.45 11.55
N THR A 226 -1.71 15.17 11.32
CA THR A 226 -1.76 14.10 12.33
C THR A 226 -0.88 14.51 13.52
N GLY A 227 -1.50 14.91 14.62
CA GLY A 227 -0.80 15.25 15.85
C GLY A 227 -0.45 13.98 16.61
N THR A 228 0.77 13.88 17.13
CA THR A 228 1.10 12.85 18.11
C THR A 228 0.33 13.15 19.40
N ASP A 229 -0.19 12.12 20.06
CA ASP A 229 -0.92 12.28 21.32
C ASP A 229 -0.07 12.92 22.44
N PRO A 230 -0.69 13.63 23.41
CA PRO A 230 -0.02 14.30 24.53
C PRO A 230 0.55 13.37 25.61
N TYR A 231 0.57 12.06 25.37
CA TYR A 231 1.02 11.05 26.33
C TYR A 231 1.99 10.06 25.68
N PRO A 232 2.90 9.45 26.47
CA PRO A 232 3.73 8.34 25.99
C PRO A 232 2.85 7.18 25.56
N GLY A 233 3.03 6.72 24.32
CA GLY A 233 2.30 5.59 23.79
C GLY A 233 2.97 4.95 22.58
N PHE A 234 2.49 3.77 22.23
CA PHE A 234 2.89 3.02 21.04
C PHE A 234 1.72 2.24 20.46
N ILE A 235 1.87 1.80 19.21
CA ILE A 235 0.87 1.01 18.47
C ILE A 235 1.50 -0.34 18.10
N MET A 236 0.74 -1.41 18.31
CA MET A 236 1.02 -2.74 17.78
C MET A 236 -0.08 -3.12 16.81
N SER A 237 0.29 -3.57 15.61
CA SER A 237 -0.68 -3.87 14.56
C SER A 237 -0.40 -5.18 13.84
N VAL A 238 -1.45 -5.73 13.23
CA VAL A 238 -1.41 -6.91 12.36
C VAL A 238 -2.10 -6.63 11.03
N SER A 239 -1.62 -7.29 9.98
CA SER A 239 -2.27 -7.35 8.67
C SER A 239 -2.18 -8.76 8.09
N PRO A 240 -3.29 -9.35 7.63
CA PRO A 240 -3.24 -10.49 6.71
C PRO A 240 -2.38 -10.17 5.50
N CYS A 241 -1.59 -11.14 5.08
CA CYS A 241 -0.70 -11.05 3.93
C CYS A 241 -1.37 -11.51 2.63
N ARG A 242 -2.45 -12.28 2.72
CA ARG A 242 -3.12 -12.91 1.56
C ARG A 242 -4.64 -12.93 1.74
N PRO A 243 -5.28 -11.76 1.93
CA PRO A 243 -6.73 -11.70 2.04
C PRO A 243 -7.41 -12.32 0.81
N THR A 244 -8.58 -12.90 1.03
CA THR A 244 -9.41 -13.61 0.05
C THR A 244 -10.62 -12.79 -0.40
N SER A 245 -11.00 -11.75 0.34
CA SER A 245 -11.94 -10.74 -0.13
C SER A 245 -11.47 -10.13 -1.46
N ARG A 246 -12.42 -9.90 -2.37
CA ARG A 246 -12.18 -9.30 -3.69
C ARG A 246 -13.14 -8.16 -3.93
N GLY A 247 -12.58 -7.03 -4.31
CA GLY A 247 -13.30 -5.81 -4.62
C GLY A 247 -13.29 -5.44 -6.11
N HIS A 248 -13.73 -4.22 -6.39
CA HIS A 248 -13.62 -3.61 -7.71
C HIS A 248 -13.49 -2.08 -7.66
N VAL A 249 -13.07 -1.51 -8.80
CA VAL A 249 -12.99 -0.08 -9.10
C VAL A 249 -13.76 0.20 -10.39
N GLN A 250 -14.69 1.14 -10.35
CA GLN A 250 -15.56 1.47 -11.49
C GLN A 250 -15.72 2.98 -11.63
N VAL A 251 -15.64 3.49 -12.85
CA VAL A 251 -16.08 4.85 -13.19
C VAL A 251 -17.56 5.03 -12.84
N GLN A 252 -17.92 6.25 -12.44
CA GLN A 252 -19.30 6.65 -12.16
C GLN A 252 -19.84 7.68 -13.17
N SER A 253 -18.93 8.29 -13.95
CA SER A 253 -19.25 9.27 -14.98
C SER A 253 -18.17 9.31 -16.05
N THR A 254 -18.36 10.21 -17.02
CA THR A 254 -17.37 10.50 -18.07
C THR A 254 -16.35 11.57 -17.65
N ASP A 255 -16.49 12.19 -16.48
CA ASP A 255 -15.56 13.21 -15.99
C ASP A 255 -14.31 12.54 -15.40
N PRO A 256 -13.12 12.72 -15.99
CA PRO A 256 -11.87 12.16 -15.47
C PRO A 256 -11.46 12.70 -14.09
N ARG A 257 -12.09 13.78 -13.59
CA ARG A 257 -11.85 14.33 -12.25
C ARG A 257 -12.70 13.69 -11.17
N GLU A 258 -13.78 13.03 -11.55
CA GLU A 258 -14.64 12.35 -10.59
C GLU A 258 -13.91 11.11 -10.09
N ALA A 259 -13.87 10.93 -8.77
CA ALA A 259 -13.26 9.75 -8.19
C ALA A 259 -14.08 8.50 -8.59
N PRO A 260 -13.45 7.37 -8.94
CA PRO A 260 -14.19 6.16 -9.24
C PRO A 260 -14.84 5.60 -7.97
N ALA A 261 -15.89 4.81 -8.14
CA ALA A 261 -16.42 3.94 -7.10
C ALA A 261 -15.35 2.90 -6.73
N ILE A 262 -14.97 2.83 -5.45
CA ILE A 262 -14.02 1.85 -4.94
C ILE A 262 -14.75 0.97 -3.93
N HIS A 263 -14.91 -0.31 -4.25
CA HIS A 263 -15.58 -1.29 -3.42
C HIS A 263 -14.61 -2.41 -3.05
N PRO A 264 -13.82 -2.28 -1.97
CA PRO A 264 -12.80 -3.29 -1.61
C PRO A 264 -13.38 -4.61 -1.08
N ASN A 265 -14.64 -4.59 -0.60
CA ASN A 265 -15.32 -5.74 0.00
C ASN A 265 -14.55 -6.37 1.18
N TYR A 266 -13.91 -5.54 1.99
CA TYR A 266 -13.18 -5.97 3.18
C TYR A 266 -14.00 -6.87 4.09
N LEU A 267 -13.37 -7.96 4.58
CA LEU A 267 -13.97 -8.91 5.52
C LEU A 267 -15.23 -9.62 4.99
N SER A 268 -15.36 -9.74 3.67
CA SER A 268 -16.46 -10.46 3.03
C SER A 268 -16.35 -11.98 3.10
N THR A 269 -15.22 -12.52 3.56
CA THR A 269 -14.98 -13.97 3.71
C THR A 269 -14.68 -14.32 5.16
N ASN A 270 -15.04 -15.55 5.57
CA ASN A 270 -14.71 -16.05 6.91
C ASN A 270 -13.19 -16.19 7.12
N HIS A 271 -12.47 -16.55 6.07
CA HIS A 271 -11.00 -16.67 6.11
C HIS A 271 -10.34 -15.36 6.58
N ASP A 272 -10.73 -14.23 5.99
CA ASP A 272 -10.13 -12.92 6.31
C ASP A 272 -10.46 -12.48 7.75
N VAL A 273 -11.68 -12.79 8.21
CA VAL A 273 -12.11 -12.53 9.60
C VAL A 273 -11.31 -13.39 10.59
N GLU A 274 -11.15 -14.69 10.30
CA GLU A 274 -10.40 -15.62 11.15
C GLU A 274 -8.92 -15.26 11.24
N GLU A 275 -8.28 -14.87 10.13
CA GLU A 275 -6.87 -14.45 10.12
C GLU A 275 -6.66 -13.19 10.97
N LEU A 276 -7.52 -12.17 10.83
CA LEU A 276 -7.44 -10.97 11.66
C LEU A 276 -7.72 -11.25 13.13
N LEU A 277 -8.70 -12.09 13.44
CA LEU A 277 -8.99 -12.50 14.82
C LEU A 277 -7.77 -13.19 15.46
N ALA A 278 -7.13 -14.11 14.73
CA ALA A 278 -5.92 -14.75 15.21
C ALA A 278 -4.75 -13.77 15.38
N GLY A 279 -4.59 -12.82 14.46
CA GLY A 279 -3.63 -11.73 14.57
C GLY A 279 -3.89 -10.86 15.82
N ALA A 280 -5.14 -10.48 16.07
CA ALA A 280 -5.53 -9.71 17.25
C ALA A 280 -5.22 -10.46 18.56
N ARG A 281 -5.56 -11.75 18.63
CA ARG A 281 -5.20 -12.61 19.78
C ARG A 281 -3.69 -12.67 19.98
N PHE A 282 -2.92 -12.78 18.90
CA PHE A 282 -1.45 -12.77 18.97
C PHE A 282 -0.92 -11.45 19.55
N LEU A 283 -1.45 -10.29 19.12
CA LEU A 283 -1.03 -8.99 19.67
C LEU A 283 -1.27 -8.88 21.18
N ARG A 284 -2.38 -9.42 21.69
CA ARG A 284 -2.64 -9.47 23.14
C ARG A 284 -1.70 -10.41 23.87
N ARG A 285 -1.36 -11.56 23.29
CA ARG A 285 -0.32 -12.44 23.82
C ARG A 285 1.02 -11.71 23.89
N LEU A 286 1.37 -10.98 22.84
CA LEU A 286 2.57 -10.16 22.77
C LEU A 286 2.58 -9.06 23.85
N ALA A 287 1.45 -8.38 24.08
CA ALA A 287 1.29 -7.38 25.13
C ALA A 287 1.53 -7.94 26.55
N ARG A 288 1.21 -9.23 26.77
CA ARG A 288 1.37 -9.91 28.07
C ARG A 288 2.76 -10.51 28.30
N THR A 289 3.65 -10.45 27.32
CA THR A 289 5.05 -10.89 27.50
C THR A 289 5.76 -10.03 28.56
N PRO A 290 6.74 -10.57 29.32
CA PRO A 290 7.46 -9.82 30.34
C PRO A 290 8.02 -8.48 29.83
N SER A 291 8.58 -8.47 28.62
CA SER A 291 9.16 -7.27 28.02
C SER A 291 8.12 -6.17 27.76
N MET A 292 6.92 -6.51 27.26
CA MET A 292 5.87 -5.53 27.01
C MET A 292 5.08 -5.16 28.27
N ALA A 293 4.73 -6.14 29.10
CA ALA A 293 3.95 -5.91 30.33
C ALA A 293 4.67 -4.96 31.30
N ALA A 294 6.01 -4.98 31.33
CA ALA A 294 6.82 -4.07 32.11
C ALA A 294 6.63 -2.59 31.71
N ILE A 295 6.33 -2.31 30.45
CA ILE A 295 6.22 -0.94 29.92
C ILE A 295 4.79 -0.48 29.63
N ILE A 296 3.82 -1.39 29.54
CA ILE A 296 2.42 -1.04 29.32
C ILE A 296 1.83 -0.48 30.62
N ALA A 297 1.26 0.73 30.54
CA ALA A 297 0.45 1.32 31.59
C ALA A 297 -1.01 0.91 31.43
N GLU A 298 -1.53 0.99 30.20
CA GLU A 298 -2.95 0.84 29.89
C GLU A 298 -3.14 0.49 28.40
N GLU A 299 -4.14 -0.34 28.09
CA GLU A 299 -4.65 -0.53 26.72
C GLU A 299 -5.70 0.55 26.44
N LEU A 300 -5.42 1.48 25.52
CA LEU A 300 -6.27 2.63 25.22
C LEU A 300 -7.35 2.32 24.17
N LYS A 301 -7.05 1.44 23.21
CA LYS A 301 -8.00 0.99 22.19
C LYS A 301 -7.92 -0.53 22.09
N PRO A 302 -9.04 -1.26 22.23
CA PRO A 302 -10.42 -0.77 22.39
C PRO A 302 -10.72 -0.09 23.74
N GLY A 303 -9.89 -0.28 24.77
CA GLY A 303 -10.06 0.36 26.09
C GLY A 303 -11.10 -0.31 26.99
N THR A 304 -12.14 -0.92 26.41
CA THR A 304 -13.04 -1.83 27.12
C THR A 304 -12.56 -3.29 26.99
N PRO A 305 -12.77 -4.14 28.01
CA PRO A 305 -12.53 -5.56 27.88
C PRO A 305 -13.35 -6.14 26.73
N VAL A 306 -12.67 -6.79 25.80
CA VAL A 306 -13.27 -7.46 24.64
C VAL A 306 -12.83 -8.91 24.75
N ASP A 307 -13.58 -9.72 25.49
CA ASP A 307 -13.10 -11.04 25.95
C ASP A 307 -13.69 -12.22 25.16
N SER A 308 -14.72 -11.99 24.34
CA SER A 308 -15.29 -12.98 23.43
C SER A 308 -14.83 -12.77 21.98
N ASP A 309 -14.92 -13.83 21.18
CA ASP A 309 -14.57 -13.78 19.76
C ASP A 309 -15.52 -12.87 18.99
N GLU A 310 -16.81 -12.90 19.32
CA GLU A 310 -17.83 -12.07 18.70
C GLU A 310 -17.55 -10.58 18.95
N ALA A 311 -17.19 -10.23 20.19
CA ALA A 311 -16.82 -8.87 20.55
C ALA A 311 -15.53 -8.44 19.84
N CYS A 312 -14.54 -9.34 19.71
CA CYS A 312 -13.29 -9.05 19.00
C CYS A 312 -13.52 -8.87 17.50
N ILE A 313 -14.38 -9.68 16.88
CA ILE A 313 -14.75 -9.55 15.46
C ILE A 313 -15.51 -8.23 15.23
N ALA A 314 -16.44 -7.87 16.13
CA ALA A 314 -17.14 -6.59 16.05
C ALA A 314 -16.17 -5.40 16.11
N ASP A 315 -15.18 -5.47 17.00
CA ASP A 315 -14.13 -4.45 17.13
C ASP A 315 -13.22 -4.38 15.89
N ILE A 316 -12.83 -5.54 15.33
CA ILE A 316 -12.09 -5.62 14.06
C ILE A 316 -12.87 -4.94 12.94
N ARG A 317 -14.16 -5.27 12.77
CA ARG A 317 -15.01 -4.66 11.75
C ARG A 317 -15.15 -3.15 11.93
N ALA A 318 -15.23 -2.68 13.16
CA ALA A 318 -15.38 -1.26 13.47
C ALA A 318 -14.10 -0.44 13.26
N ARG A 319 -12.91 -1.05 13.41
CA ARG A 319 -11.64 -0.30 13.49
C ARG A 319 -10.59 -0.66 12.44
N CYS A 320 -10.76 -1.75 11.69
CA CYS A 320 -9.81 -2.09 10.63
C CYS A 320 -9.80 -1.03 9.52
N TYR A 321 -8.67 -0.91 8.84
CA TYR A 321 -8.46 0.07 7.79
C TYR A 321 -7.44 -0.43 6.78
N SER A 322 -7.50 0.11 5.56
CA SER A 322 -6.50 -0.14 4.53
C SER A 322 -5.12 0.38 4.94
N VAL A 323 -4.06 -0.37 4.65
CA VAL A 323 -2.66 0.11 4.71
C VAL A 323 -2.15 0.64 3.37
N PHE A 324 -3.07 0.95 2.45
CA PHE A 324 -2.80 1.56 1.15
C PHE A 324 -1.94 0.68 0.24
N HIS A 325 -2.27 -0.61 0.16
CA HIS A 325 -1.65 -1.57 -0.74
C HIS A 325 -2.64 -2.10 -1.82
N PRO A 326 -3.46 -1.25 -2.48
CA PRO A 326 -4.36 -1.72 -3.52
C PRO A 326 -3.56 -2.29 -4.70
N VAL A 327 -3.99 -3.44 -5.21
CA VAL A 327 -3.38 -4.16 -6.33
C VAL A 327 -4.43 -4.83 -7.22
N SER A 328 -3.96 -5.45 -8.30
CA SER A 328 -4.69 -6.48 -9.07
C SER A 328 -5.89 -6.05 -9.92
N THR A 329 -6.17 -4.75 -10.05
CA THR A 329 -7.29 -4.22 -10.85
C THR A 329 -7.09 -4.22 -12.37
N CYS A 330 -5.88 -4.50 -12.83
CA CYS A 330 -5.56 -4.82 -14.21
C CYS A 330 -4.78 -6.14 -14.27
N ARG A 331 -5.26 -7.14 -13.52
CA ARG A 331 -4.59 -8.42 -13.27
C ARG A 331 -3.93 -9.02 -14.52
N MET A 332 -2.68 -9.47 -14.39
CA MET A 332 -2.01 -10.26 -15.43
C MET A 332 -2.42 -11.74 -15.38
N GLY A 333 -2.56 -12.36 -16.55
CA GLY A 333 -2.80 -13.80 -16.66
C GLY A 333 -3.19 -14.22 -18.08
N PRO A 334 -3.24 -15.53 -18.34
CA PRO A 334 -3.47 -16.07 -19.69
C PRO A 334 -4.93 -16.00 -20.13
N ASP A 335 -5.89 -16.01 -19.19
CA ASP A 335 -7.32 -16.02 -19.51
C ASP A 335 -7.84 -14.58 -19.69
N VAL A 336 -8.27 -14.23 -20.89
CA VAL A 336 -8.76 -12.90 -21.25
C VAL A 336 -10.07 -12.54 -20.55
N ALA A 337 -10.89 -13.53 -20.17
CA ALA A 337 -12.13 -13.27 -19.43
C ALA A 337 -11.84 -12.73 -18.02
N ASP A 338 -10.69 -13.11 -17.48
CA ASP A 338 -10.35 -12.96 -16.06
C ASP A 338 -9.14 -12.04 -15.83
N ASN A 339 -8.43 -11.64 -16.89
CA ASN A 339 -7.18 -10.90 -16.82
C ASN A 339 -7.18 -9.77 -17.85
N VAL A 340 -6.51 -8.66 -17.51
CA VAL A 340 -6.43 -7.47 -18.35
C VAL A 340 -5.19 -7.48 -19.22
N VAL A 341 -4.07 -8.02 -18.70
CA VAL A 341 -2.79 -8.05 -19.43
C VAL A 341 -2.22 -9.46 -19.55
N ASP A 342 -1.45 -9.67 -20.62
CA ASP A 342 -0.71 -10.91 -20.85
C ASP A 342 0.62 -10.96 -20.05
N HIS A 343 1.40 -12.02 -20.25
CA HIS A 343 2.72 -12.18 -19.63
C HIS A 343 3.79 -11.17 -20.13
N ARG A 344 3.49 -10.42 -21.20
CA ARG A 344 4.29 -9.30 -21.72
C ARG A 344 3.78 -7.95 -21.20
N LEU A 345 2.80 -7.94 -20.30
CA LEU A 345 2.12 -6.76 -19.74
C LEU A 345 1.30 -5.96 -20.76
N ARG A 346 0.99 -6.57 -21.91
CA ARG A 346 0.17 -5.97 -22.97
C ARG A 346 -1.29 -6.17 -22.67
N VAL A 347 -2.10 -5.15 -22.89
CA VAL A 347 -3.56 -5.26 -22.71
C VAL A 347 -4.12 -6.22 -23.74
N HIS A 348 -4.87 -7.23 -23.28
CA HIS A 348 -5.46 -8.22 -24.17
C HIS A 348 -6.35 -7.56 -25.22
N GLY A 349 -6.30 -8.07 -26.46
CA GLY A 349 -7.14 -7.60 -27.58
C GLY A 349 -6.80 -6.20 -28.12
N LEU A 350 -5.82 -5.49 -27.57
CA LEU A 350 -5.42 -4.14 -27.98
C LEU A 350 -3.93 -4.05 -28.31
N GLY A 351 -3.62 -3.40 -29.43
CA GLY A 351 -2.24 -3.13 -29.86
C GLY A 351 -1.69 -1.84 -29.25
N GLY A 352 -0.37 -1.82 -28.97
CA GLY A 352 0.33 -0.60 -28.56
C GLY A 352 -0.04 -0.06 -27.18
N LEU A 353 -0.57 -0.91 -26.29
CA LEU A 353 -0.99 -0.54 -24.93
C LEU A 353 -0.47 -1.54 -23.90
N ARG A 354 0.16 -1.04 -22.83
CA ARG A 354 0.58 -1.84 -21.66
C ARG A 354 0.13 -1.22 -20.35
N VAL A 355 0.07 -2.06 -19.32
CA VAL A 355 -0.05 -1.62 -17.92
C VAL A 355 1.18 -2.10 -17.16
N ILE A 356 1.92 -1.18 -16.55
CA ILE A 356 3.15 -1.47 -15.80
C ILE A 356 3.09 -0.74 -14.46
N ASP A 357 2.29 -1.30 -13.55
CA ASP A 357 2.16 -0.85 -12.17
C ASP A 357 1.58 -1.97 -11.29
N ALA A 358 1.25 -1.68 -10.02
CA ALA A 358 0.76 -2.67 -9.07
C ALA A 358 -0.62 -3.27 -9.41
N SER A 359 -1.38 -2.67 -10.34
CA SER A 359 -2.66 -3.20 -10.81
C SER A 359 -2.51 -4.54 -11.53
N ILE A 360 -1.33 -4.87 -12.06
CA ILE A 360 -1.12 -6.11 -12.81
C ILE A 360 -0.88 -7.33 -11.93
N PHE A 361 -0.70 -7.15 -10.61
CA PHE A 361 -0.39 -8.28 -9.74
C PHE A 361 -1.51 -9.33 -9.81
N PRO A 362 -1.18 -10.64 -9.91
CA PRO A 362 -2.19 -11.70 -9.80
C PRO A 362 -2.90 -11.71 -8.44
N THR A 363 -2.10 -11.49 -7.39
CA THR A 363 -2.50 -11.48 -5.99
C THR A 363 -1.63 -10.49 -5.24
N VAL A 364 -2.13 -9.96 -4.13
CA VAL A 364 -1.30 -9.11 -3.26
C VAL A 364 -0.12 -9.93 -2.71
N THR A 365 1.07 -9.35 -2.80
CA THR A 365 2.30 -9.96 -2.29
C THR A 365 2.33 -9.84 -0.77
N SER A 366 2.94 -10.80 -0.07
CA SER A 366 3.15 -10.67 1.37
C SER A 366 4.07 -9.47 1.68
N GLY A 367 3.64 -8.57 2.55
CA GLY A 367 4.37 -7.36 2.86
C GLY A 367 3.90 -6.11 2.10
N ASN A 368 4.70 -5.05 2.17
CA ASN A 368 4.40 -3.77 1.54
C ASN A 368 4.65 -3.80 0.02
N THR A 369 3.76 -3.19 -0.76
CA THR A 369 3.73 -3.35 -2.23
C THR A 369 4.68 -2.43 -3.00
N ASN A 370 5.39 -1.51 -2.34
CA ASN A 370 6.30 -0.56 -3.01
C ASN A 370 7.47 -1.25 -3.73
N ALA A 371 8.16 -2.19 -3.06
CA ALA A 371 9.29 -2.89 -3.69
C ALA A 371 8.84 -3.80 -4.85
N PRO A 372 7.77 -4.61 -4.72
CA PRO A 372 7.18 -5.33 -5.85
C PRO A 372 6.77 -4.42 -7.02
N ALA A 373 6.23 -3.23 -6.76
CA ALA A 373 5.83 -2.29 -7.83
C ALA A 373 7.05 -1.75 -8.59
N ILE A 374 8.15 -1.42 -7.89
CA ILE A 374 9.41 -1.03 -8.54
C ILE A 374 9.97 -2.18 -9.36
N MET A 375 9.93 -3.41 -8.85
CA MET A 375 10.36 -4.61 -9.59
C MET A 375 9.56 -4.79 -10.89
N VAL A 376 8.23 -4.59 -10.85
CA VAL A 376 7.40 -4.61 -12.07
C VAL A 376 7.78 -3.47 -13.03
N GLY A 377 8.13 -2.29 -12.53
CA GLY A 377 8.67 -1.20 -13.34
C GLY A 377 9.94 -1.59 -14.09
N GLU A 378 10.92 -2.18 -13.39
CA GLU A 378 12.18 -2.67 -13.98
C GLU A 378 11.93 -3.77 -15.02
N LYS A 379 11.16 -4.81 -14.63
CA LYS A 379 10.85 -5.92 -15.53
C LYS A 379 10.06 -5.46 -16.75
N GLY A 380 9.11 -4.54 -16.55
CA GLY A 380 8.32 -3.96 -17.62
C GLY A 380 9.16 -3.15 -18.60
N ALA A 381 10.14 -2.38 -18.12
CA ALA A 381 11.07 -1.67 -18.98
C ALA A 381 11.88 -2.62 -19.87
N ASP A 382 12.39 -3.73 -19.31
CA ASP A 382 13.10 -4.77 -20.07
C ASP A 382 12.21 -5.38 -21.17
N LEU A 383 10.93 -5.67 -20.84
CA LEU A 383 9.99 -6.23 -21.82
C LEU A 383 9.71 -5.24 -22.96
N VAL A 384 9.56 -3.95 -22.65
CA VAL A 384 9.36 -2.91 -23.67
C VAL A 384 10.60 -2.79 -24.57
N LEU A 385 11.81 -2.82 -24.00
CA LEU A 385 13.05 -2.76 -24.77
C LEU A 385 13.25 -4.00 -25.66
N ALA A 386 12.89 -5.18 -25.17
CA ALA A 386 12.99 -6.41 -25.95
C ALA A 386 12.01 -6.47 -27.14
N ASP A 387 10.87 -5.78 -27.05
CA ASP A 387 9.87 -5.71 -28.14
C ASP A 387 10.09 -4.51 -29.07
N ALA A 388 11.03 -3.63 -28.73
CA ALA A 388 11.32 -2.39 -29.43
C ALA A 388 12.27 -2.57 -30.64
N THR A 389 12.69 -3.81 -30.92
CA THR A 389 13.56 -4.22 -32.04
C THR A 389 12.82 -4.37 -33.35
#